data_AF-A0A7C3Q8N1-F1
#
_entry.id   AF-A0A7C3Q8N1-F1
#
_cell.length_a   1.000
_cell.length_b   1.000
_cell.length_c   1.000
_cell.angle_alpha   90.00
_cell.angle_beta   90.00
_cell.angle_gamma   90.00
#
_symmetry.space_group_name_H-M   'P 1'
#
loop_
_entity.id
_entity.type
_entity.pdbx_description
1 polymer ?
#
loop_
_entity_poly.entity_id
_entity_poly.type
_entity_poly.pdbx_seq_one_letter_code
_entity_poly.pdbx_strand_id
1 'polypeptide(L)'
;MAKKMNINHSLPTGARKPAFTPNALTVLNKRYLIKDNHSEVVETPQDMFWRVARTIAAGEVNYKLSPPVDELAFKFYEMMAAFDFLPNSPTL
;
A
#
# COMPACT_ATOMS: atom_id res chain seq x y z
N MET A 1 4.64 24.68 -0.55
CA MET A 1 3.28 24.20 -0.23
C MET A 1 3.20 22.73 -0.63
N ALA A 2 3.24 21.81 0.35
CA ALA A 2 3.12 20.39 0.05
C ALA A 2 1.67 20.10 -0.34
N LYS A 3 1.49 19.57 -1.55
CA LYS A 3 0.20 19.06 -2.05
C LYS A 3 -0.24 18.00 -1.04
N LYS A 4 -1.34 18.23 -0.31
CA LYS A 4 -1.98 17.18 0.49
C LYS A 4 -2.26 16.02 -0.46
N MET A 5 -1.51 14.94 -0.31
CA MET A 5 -1.77 13.71 -1.04
C MET A 5 -3.07 13.17 -0.46
N ASN A 6 -4.19 13.39 -1.16
CA ASN A 6 -5.50 12.89 -0.78
C ASN A 6 -5.47 11.37 -0.89
N ILE A 7 -5.02 10.67 0.16
CA ILE A 7 -5.14 9.22 0.27
C ILE A 7 -6.52 8.92 0.88
N ASN A 8 -7.58 9.32 0.17
CA ASN A 8 -8.96 9.00 0.56
C ASN A 8 -9.40 7.70 -0.12
N HIS A 9 -8.70 6.61 0.17
CA HIS A 9 -9.18 5.27 -0.12
C HIS A 9 -9.03 4.43 1.13
N SER A 10 -10.13 4.31 1.86
CA SER A 10 -10.23 3.42 3.02
C SER A 10 -9.86 2.01 2.59
N LEU A 11 -9.08 1.33 3.45
CA LEU A 11 -8.80 -0.09 3.29
C LEU A 11 -10.11 -0.87 3.14
N PRO A 12 -10.23 -1.82 2.20
CA PRO A 12 -11.43 -2.63 2.04
C PRO A 12 -11.81 -3.34 3.33
N THR A 13 -13.11 -3.41 3.63
CA THR A 13 -13.61 -4.13 4.80
C THR A 13 -13.21 -5.60 4.74
N GLY A 14 -12.61 -6.12 5.81
CA GLY A 14 -12.16 -7.51 5.88
C GLY A 14 -10.82 -7.80 5.20
N ALA A 15 -10.11 -6.77 4.73
CA ALA A 15 -8.78 -6.93 4.16
C ALA A 15 -7.82 -7.63 5.13
N ARG A 16 -7.01 -8.56 4.60
CA ARG A 16 -6.04 -9.33 5.39
C ARG A 16 -5.12 -8.42 6.19
N LYS A 17 -4.86 -8.75 7.46
CA LYS A 17 -3.85 -8.08 8.28
C LYS A 17 -2.50 -8.79 8.11
N PRO A 18 -1.47 -8.16 7.53
CA PRO A 18 -0.16 -8.76 7.38
C PRO A 18 0.52 -8.93 8.74
N ALA A 19 1.15 -10.10 8.94
CA ALA A 19 1.87 -10.42 10.17
C ALA A 19 3.36 -10.11 10.00
N PHE A 20 3.87 -9.13 10.73
CA PHE A 20 5.28 -8.73 10.69
C PHE A 20 6.00 -9.10 11.99
N THR A 21 7.28 -9.47 11.88
CA THR A 21 8.16 -9.60 13.03
C THR A 21 8.50 -8.21 13.61
N PRO A 22 8.93 -8.11 14.88
CA PRO A 22 9.37 -6.83 15.47
C PRO A 22 10.48 -6.14 14.65
N ASN A 23 11.41 -6.91 14.10
CA ASN A 23 12.48 -6.39 13.25
C ASN A 23 11.94 -5.84 11.92
N ALA A 24 11.01 -6.55 11.29
CA ALA A 24 10.36 -6.06 10.07
C ALA A 24 9.59 -4.77 10.33
N LEU A 25 8.82 -4.70 11.42
CA LEU A 25 8.13 -3.48 11.85
C LEU A 25 9.10 -2.32 12.06
N THR A 26 10.26 -2.57 12.66
CA THR A 26 11.29 -1.54 12.85
C THR A 26 11.80 -1.00 11.50
N VAL A 27 12.06 -1.89 10.54
CA VAL A 27 12.51 -1.52 9.19
C VAL A 27 11.44 -0.74 8.43
N LEU A 28 10.18 -1.17 8.49
CA LEU A 28 9.04 -0.48 7.88
C LEU A 28 8.91 0.96 8.40
N ASN A 29 8.87 1.13 9.72
CA ASN A 29 8.78 2.45 10.36
C ASN A 29 9.97 3.37 9.99
N LYS A 30 11.16 2.80 9.84
CA LYS A 30 12.36 3.59 9.54
C LYS A 30 12.42 4.04 8.08
N ARG A 31 11.95 3.21 7.13
CA ARG A 31 12.28 3.36 5.70
C ARG A 31 11.11 3.48 4.74
N TYR A 32 9.94 2.91 5.06
CA TYR A 32 8.89 2.68 4.07
C TYR A 32 7.57 3.37 4.41
N LEU A 33 7.18 3.37 5.68
CA LEU A 33 5.94 4.02 6.10
C LEU A 33 6.03 5.53 5.93
N ILE A 34 5.00 6.12 5.33
CA ILE A 34 4.90 7.57 5.14
C ILE A 34 4.95 8.28 6.49
N LYS A 35 5.71 9.37 6.51
CA LYS A 35 5.82 10.29 7.64
C LYS A 35 5.23 11.64 7.27
N ASP A 36 4.68 12.32 8.26
CA ASP A 36 4.23 13.69 8.10
C ASP A 36 5.41 14.68 8.11
N ASN A 37 5.09 15.98 8.09
CA ASN A 37 6.09 17.06 8.11
C ASN A 37 6.84 17.16 9.45
N HIS A 38 6.37 16.48 10.50
CA HIS A 38 7.00 16.40 11.82
C HIS A 38 7.82 15.11 11.99
N SER A 39 7.98 14.32 10.91
CA SER A 39 8.64 13.00 10.92
C SER A 39 7.92 11.92 11.70
N GLU A 40 6.64 12.12 12.04
CA GLU A 40 5.82 11.12 12.70
C GLU A 40 5.23 10.15 11.67
N VAL A 41 5.23 8.86 11.99
CA VAL A 41 4.67 7.83 11.10
C VAL A 41 3.15 7.95 11.10
N VAL A 42 2.56 8.15 9.93
CA VAL A 42 1.10 8.36 9.73
C VAL A 42 0.46 7.26 8.88
N GLU A 43 1.21 6.22 8.55
CA GLU A 43 0.79 5.12 7.71
C GLU A 43 0.98 3.79 8.45
N THR A 44 -0.02 2.92 8.44
CA THR A 44 0.15 1.54 8.93
C THR A 44 0.72 0.64 7.81
N PRO A 45 1.29 -0.54 8.13
CA PRO A 45 1.70 -1.49 7.09
C PRO A 45 0.57 -1.91 6.13
N GLN A 46 -0.68 -1.91 6.59
CA GLN A 46 -1.85 -2.18 5.75
C GLN A 46 -2.08 -1.03 4.76
N ASP A 47 -2.01 0.21 5.24
CA ASP A 47 -2.14 1.39 4.40
C ASP A 47 -1.04 1.46 3.35
N MET A 48 0.20 1.12 3.72
CA MET A 48 1.34 1.03 2.81
C MET A 48 1.07 0.05 1.66
N PHE A 49 0.68 -1.19 1.97
CA PHE A 49 0.35 -2.17 0.93
C PHE A 49 -0.86 -1.75 0.10
N TRP A 50 -1.86 -1.08 0.70
CA TRP A 50 -3.02 -0.60 -0.03
C TRP A 50 -2.68 0.53 -1.01
N ARG A 51 -1.87 1.51 -0.58
CA ARG A 51 -1.34 2.58 -1.44
C ARG A 51 -0.57 2.00 -2.62
N VAL A 52 0.32 1.05 -2.37
CA VAL A 52 1.12 0.39 -3.42
C VAL A 52 0.22 -0.37 -4.38
N ALA A 53 -0.72 -1.17 -3.87
CA ALA A 53 -1.64 -1.96 -4.68
C ALA A 53 -2.51 -1.08 -5.61
N ARG A 54 -3.04 0.03 -5.08
CA ARG A 54 -3.81 1.02 -5.86
C ARG A 54 -2.94 1.69 -6.92
N THR A 55 -1.68 2.00 -6.59
CA THR A 55 -0.75 2.61 -7.53
C THR A 55 -0.45 1.69 -8.71
N ILE A 56 -0.23 0.39 -8.45
CA ILE A 56 -0.03 -0.62 -9.49
C ILE A 56 -1.31 -0.77 -10.34
N ALA A 57 -2.47 -0.94 -9.69
CA ALA A 57 -3.74 -1.13 -10.37
C ALA A 57 -4.17 0.08 -11.22
N ALA A 58 -3.83 1.31 -10.80
CA ALA A 58 -4.12 2.52 -11.57
C ALA A 58 -3.38 2.56 -12.91
N GLY A 59 -2.22 1.89 -13.02
CA GLY A 59 -1.48 1.75 -14.28
C GLY A 59 -2.26 0.99 -15.36
N GLU A 60 -3.21 0.15 -14.96
CA GLU A 60 -4.01 -0.68 -15.88
C GLU A 60 -5.20 0.06 -16.50
N VAL A 61 -5.57 1.27 -16.02
CA VAL A 61 -6.80 1.98 -16.47
C VAL A 61 -6.86 2.22 -17.98
N ASN A 62 -5.72 2.29 -18.66
CA ASN A 62 -5.65 2.62 -20.09
C ASN A 62 -5.92 1.41 -21.02
N TYR A 63 -6.10 0.20 -20.50
CA TYR A 63 -6.33 -0.99 -21.32
C TYR A 63 -7.83 -1.36 -21.40
N LYS A 64 -8.27 -1.79 -22.60
CA LYS A 64 -9.69 -2.00 -22.92
C LYS A 64 -10.40 -3.09 -22.11
N LEU A 65 -9.65 -4.02 -21.52
CA LEU A 65 -10.18 -5.17 -20.76
C LEU A 65 -9.83 -5.10 -19.28
N SER A 66 -9.47 -3.92 -18.78
CA SER A 66 -9.04 -3.78 -17.39
C SER A 66 -10.21 -3.91 -16.42
N PRO A 67 -10.06 -4.72 -15.36
CA PRO A 67 -11.00 -4.73 -14.25
C PRO A 67 -11.03 -3.36 -13.55
N PRO A 68 -12.07 -3.08 -12.74
CA PRO A 68 -12.10 -1.90 -11.89
C PRO A 68 -10.85 -1.79 -11.01
N VAL A 69 -10.29 -0.58 -10.87
CA VAL A 69 -9.03 -0.34 -10.14
C VAL A 69 -9.09 -0.88 -8.71
N ASP A 70 -10.20 -0.72 -8.01
CA ASP A 70 -10.35 -1.22 -6.63
C ASP A 70 -10.34 -2.75 -6.56
N GLU A 71 -10.95 -3.42 -7.53
CA GLU A 71 -10.96 -4.89 -7.58
C GLU A 71 -9.55 -5.42 -7.84
N LEU A 72 -8.82 -4.81 -8.78
CA LEU A 72 -7.45 -5.20 -9.08
C LEU A 72 -6.48 -4.86 -7.93
N ALA A 73 -6.63 -3.68 -7.33
CA ALA A 73 -5.87 -3.28 -6.16
C ALA A 73 -6.09 -4.26 -5.00
N PHE A 74 -7.32 -4.72 -4.78
CA PHE A 74 -7.57 -5.71 -3.73
C PHE A 74 -6.82 -7.03 -3.99
N LYS A 75 -6.74 -7.49 -5.24
CA LYS A 75 -5.95 -8.68 -5.61
C LYS A 75 -4.45 -8.49 -5.32
N PHE A 76 -3.87 -7.35 -5.70
CA PHE A 76 -2.48 -7.04 -5.39
C PHE A 76 -2.22 -6.92 -3.89
N TYR A 77 -3.13 -6.26 -3.17
CA TYR A 77 -3.07 -6.12 -1.72
C TYR A 77 -3.03 -7.49 -1.04
N GLU A 78 -3.95 -8.40 -1.37
CA GLU A 78 -4.05 -9.70 -0.74
C GLU A 78 -2.77 -10.53 -0.93
N MET A 79 -2.16 -10.49 -2.13
CA MET A 79 -0.87 -11.16 -2.40
C MET A 79 0.27 -10.56 -1.57
N MET A 80 0.36 -9.23 -1.46
CA MET A 80 1.37 -8.57 -0.62
C MET A 80 1.17 -8.83 0.87
N ALA A 81 -0.09 -8.81 1.33
CA ALA A 81 -0.44 -9.05 2.71
C ALA A 81 -0.24 -10.52 3.15
N ALA A 82 -0.29 -11.47 2.21
CA ALA A 82 0.13 -12.86 2.43
C ALA A 82 1.64 -13.09 2.31
N PHE A 83 2.39 -12.12 1.79
CA PHE A 83 3.79 -12.29 1.37
C PHE A 83 4.01 -13.28 0.22
N ASP A 84 2.99 -13.53 -0.60
CA ASP A 84 3.12 -14.33 -1.83
C ASP A 84 3.92 -13.58 -2.91
N PHE A 85 3.84 -12.25 -2.88
CA PHE A 85 4.55 -11.35 -3.77
C PHE A 85 4.86 -10.05 -3.04
N LEU A 86 6.05 -9.49 -3.24
CA LEU A 86 6.40 -8.13 -2.82
C LEU A 86 7.10 -7.42 -3.98
N PRO A 87 6.76 -6.14 -4.24
CA PRO A 87 7.51 -5.36 -5.19
C PRO A 87 8.89 -5.02 -4.61
N ASN A 88 9.78 -4.50 -5.46
CA ASN A 88 11.10 -4.09 -5.01
C ASN A 88 11.05 -2.91 -4.01
N SER A 89 12.15 -2.67 -3.31
CA SER A 89 12.23 -1.63 -2.26
C SER A 89 11.84 -0.22 -2.73
N PRO A 90 12.24 0.26 -3.93
CA PRO A 90 11.81 1.59 -4.41
C PRO A 90 10.30 1.74 -4.63
N THR A 91 9.55 0.64 -4.73
CA THR A 91 8.11 0.66 -4.99
C THR A 91 7.28 0.76 -3.70
N LEU A 92 7.84 0.30 -2.57
CA LEU A 92 7.20 0.34 -1.25
C LEU A 92 7.27 1.76 -0.64
#